data_AF-A0A835TTN5-F1
#
_entry.id   AF-A0A835TTN5-F1
#
_cell.length_a   1.000
_cell.length_b   1.000
_cell.length_c   1.000
_cell.angle_alpha   90.00
_cell.angle_beta   90.00
_cell.angle_gamma   90.00
#
_symmetry.space_group_name_H-M   'P 1'
#
loop_
_entity.id
_entity.type
_entity.pdbx_description
1 polymer ?
#
loop_
_entity_poly.entity_id
_entity_poly.type
_entity_poly.pdbx_seq_one_letter_code
_entity_poly.pdbx_strand_id
1 'polypeptide(L)'
;MSLEITNNSPITTGAQATVQARLRMKNENVTSNLYHFNWVYAPLILIEKSEQRFSSVINVTGEFPGTFPVSVWVTHKNCWLCRPVARNITVLQITEFITGNLTIAQIEDSRVTTHGSSSSMDTVTRISFSLHDPSHYFKSASFVYNWDFGDGVYHITKEPFVYCNCSSKGNRTVHLKAVAEWEQTGSVIHERETMQKTGDFTTALELLDAVKSINVVGSRETHVMENLNLSLHINGTPPLALCWLIKSECIPLEGDKCHLVEISGSCYNLSHTFRDAGQYCLSVRVENGVTMLQTYHGIKVRPAGIHPAFFVLLCTALVSVMLVLVLYTAFRSNTQQKDLVEVADFDFSPLSDEHQSNRSKR
;
A
#
# COMPACT_ATOMS: atom_id res chain seq x y z
N MET A 1 -17.82 10.02 38.00
CA MET A 1 -18.75 9.76 36.89
C MET A 1 -18.35 10.69 35.76
N SER A 2 -18.48 10.27 34.51
CA SER A 2 -18.24 11.13 33.34
C SER A 2 -19.57 11.38 32.64
N LEU A 3 -19.74 12.57 32.06
CA LEU A 3 -20.93 12.93 31.30
C LEU A 3 -20.50 13.12 29.85
N GLU A 4 -20.97 12.26 28.97
CA GLU A 4 -20.78 12.38 27.52
C GLU A 4 -21.94 13.18 26.93
N ILE A 5 -21.63 14.07 25.99
CA ILE A 5 -22.62 14.86 25.26
C ILE A 5 -22.32 14.75 23.77
N THR A 6 -23.33 14.49 22.96
CA THR A 6 -23.23 14.36 21.50
C THR A 6 -24.37 15.12 20.83
N ASN A 7 -24.13 15.60 19.63
CA ASN A 7 -25.13 16.30 18.82
C ASN A 7 -24.95 15.96 17.33
N ASN A 8 -25.97 16.29 16.52
CA ASN A 8 -26.03 16.00 15.09
C ASN A 8 -25.75 17.23 14.19
N SER A 9 -25.07 18.27 14.70
CA SER A 9 -24.73 19.46 13.90
C SER A 9 -23.62 19.18 12.86
N PRO A 10 -23.51 20.00 11.80
CA PRO A 10 -24.33 21.18 11.47
C PRO A 10 -25.76 20.82 11.03
N ILE A 11 -26.73 21.67 11.33
CA ILE A 11 -28.12 21.55 10.82
C ILE A 11 -28.54 22.83 10.07
N THR A 12 -29.51 22.72 9.16
CA THR A 12 -30.10 23.89 8.49
C THR A 12 -31.04 24.65 9.45
N THR A 13 -31.10 25.98 9.35
CA THR A 13 -32.10 26.82 10.06
C THR A 13 -33.51 26.27 9.85
N GLY A 14 -34.29 26.16 10.93
CA GLY A 14 -35.64 25.57 10.93
C GLY A 14 -35.67 24.03 11.06
N ALA A 15 -34.55 23.34 10.80
CA ALA A 15 -34.43 21.90 11.06
C ALA A 15 -34.31 21.62 12.57
N GLN A 16 -34.50 20.36 12.96
CA GLN A 16 -34.39 19.93 14.35
C GLN A 16 -33.01 19.31 14.61
N ALA A 17 -32.33 19.82 15.63
CA ALA A 17 -31.13 19.21 16.18
C ALA A 17 -31.49 18.31 17.35
N THR A 18 -30.80 17.18 17.44
CA THR A 18 -30.89 16.25 18.56
C THR A 18 -29.61 16.34 19.37
N VAL A 19 -29.72 16.68 20.65
CA VAL A 19 -28.61 16.71 21.59
C VAL A 19 -28.85 15.64 22.65
N GLN A 20 -27.88 14.75 22.81
CA GLN A 20 -27.95 13.62 23.73
C GLN A 20 -26.86 13.74 24.80
N ALA A 21 -27.25 13.55 26.06
CA ALA A 21 -26.35 13.42 27.18
C ALA A 21 -26.43 12.00 27.76
N ARG A 22 -25.28 11.42 28.10
CA ARG A 22 -25.16 10.09 28.73
C ARG A 22 -24.21 10.13 29.91
N LEU A 23 -24.70 9.76 31.09
CA LEU A 23 -23.91 9.67 32.31
C LEU A 23 -23.27 8.27 32.39
N ARG A 24 -21.94 8.21 32.37
CA ARG A 24 -21.17 6.99 32.60
C ARG A 24 -20.69 6.88 34.05
N MET A 25 -20.95 5.71 34.63
CA MET A 25 -20.51 5.34 35.97
C MET A 25 -19.15 4.64 35.88
N LYS A 26 -18.23 4.91 36.82
CA LYS A 26 -16.96 4.17 36.91
C LYS A 26 -17.13 2.79 37.55
N ASN A 27 -18.15 2.60 38.40
CA ASN A 27 -18.45 1.34 39.09
C ASN A 27 -19.93 0.98 38.89
N GLU A 28 -20.21 -0.29 38.54
CA GLU A 28 -21.57 -0.79 38.23
C GLU A 28 -22.48 -1.00 39.46
N ASN A 29 -21.93 -0.90 40.68
CA ASN A 29 -22.64 -1.29 41.92
C ASN A 29 -23.60 -0.26 42.53
N VAL A 30 -23.91 0.86 41.86
CA VAL A 30 -24.84 1.87 42.39
C VAL A 30 -26.17 1.82 41.63
N THR A 31 -26.99 0.83 41.98
CA THR A 31 -28.22 0.45 41.26
C THR A 31 -29.48 1.19 41.71
N SER A 32 -29.41 2.17 42.64
CA SER A 32 -30.60 2.85 43.20
C SER A 32 -30.73 4.35 42.91
N ASN A 33 -29.69 5.01 42.38
CA ASN A 33 -29.77 6.46 42.14
C ASN A 33 -30.54 6.79 40.86
N LEU A 34 -31.45 7.76 40.98
CA LEU A 34 -32.12 8.45 39.87
C LEU A 34 -31.47 9.83 39.70
N TYR A 35 -31.20 10.20 38.46
CA TYR A 35 -30.55 11.46 38.11
C TYR A 35 -31.53 12.39 37.39
N HIS A 36 -31.25 13.69 37.45
CA HIS A 36 -31.96 14.71 36.71
C HIS A 36 -30.99 15.52 35.84
N PHE A 37 -31.34 15.69 34.56
CA PHE A 37 -30.56 16.42 33.57
C PHE A 37 -31.14 17.83 33.37
N ASN A 38 -30.35 18.81 33.76
CA ASN A 38 -30.66 20.23 33.67
C ASN A 38 -29.95 20.79 32.44
N TRP A 39 -30.71 21.27 31.46
CA TRP A 39 -30.21 21.74 30.18
C TRP A 39 -30.26 23.26 30.09
N VAL A 40 -29.25 23.85 29.45
CA VAL A 40 -29.25 25.25 29.01
C VAL A 40 -28.97 25.26 27.52
N TYR A 41 -29.96 25.71 26.76
CA TYR A 41 -29.98 25.71 25.29
C TYR A 41 -30.41 27.06 24.69
N ALA A 42 -30.63 28.08 25.50
CA ALA A 42 -31.01 29.41 25.00
C ALA A 42 -29.90 29.97 24.07
N PRO A 43 -30.27 30.61 22.94
CA PRO A 43 -31.61 31.04 22.51
C PRO A 43 -32.39 30.03 21.65
N LEU A 44 -32.00 28.75 21.62
CA LEU A 44 -32.71 27.72 20.85
C LEU A 44 -34.09 27.42 21.43
N ILE A 45 -35.00 26.96 20.56
CA ILE A 45 -36.37 26.59 20.93
C ILE A 45 -36.40 25.08 21.21
N LEU A 46 -36.85 24.69 22.41
CA LEU A 46 -37.05 23.29 22.77
C LEU A 46 -38.33 22.75 22.13
N ILE A 47 -38.21 21.66 21.37
CA ILE A 47 -39.32 20.96 20.74
C ILE A 47 -39.78 19.81 21.63
N GLU A 48 -38.81 18.99 22.06
CA GLU A 48 -39.08 17.79 22.85
C GLU A 48 -37.93 17.53 23.82
N LYS A 49 -38.26 16.99 25.00
CA LYS A 49 -37.29 16.45 25.95
C LYS A 49 -37.70 15.04 26.34
N SER A 50 -36.76 14.11 26.22
CA SER A 50 -36.88 12.75 26.73
C SER A 50 -35.80 12.49 27.78
N GLU A 51 -36.17 11.86 28.88
CA GLU A 51 -35.27 11.63 30.01
C GLU A 51 -35.40 10.20 30.51
N GLN A 52 -34.27 9.51 30.56
CA GLN A 52 -34.08 8.16 31.07
C GLN A 52 -33.13 8.21 32.27
N ARG A 53 -32.91 7.06 32.90
CA ARG A 53 -32.15 6.95 34.15
C ARG A 53 -30.73 7.53 34.07
N PHE A 54 -30.02 7.26 32.97
CA PHE A 54 -28.61 7.65 32.77
C PHE A 54 -28.41 8.45 31.48
N SER A 55 -29.50 8.85 30.82
CA SER A 55 -29.46 9.55 29.55
C SER A 55 -30.60 10.54 29.44
N SER A 56 -30.36 11.65 28.76
CA SER A 56 -31.40 12.60 28.40
C SER A 56 -31.15 13.09 26.98
N VAL A 57 -32.22 13.29 26.23
CA VAL A 57 -32.20 13.78 24.86
C VAL A 57 -33.10 15.01 24.80
N ILE A 58 -32.61 16.07 24.16
CA ILE A 58 -33.42 17.23 23.79
C ILE A 58 -33.41 17.38 22.27
N ASN A 59 -34.58 17.66 21.71
CA ASN A 59 -34.73 18.10 20.33
C ASN A 59 -34.96 19.60 20.36
N VAL A 60 -34.11 20.35 19.67
CA VAL A 60 -34.11 21.81 19.64
C VAL A 60 -34.08 22.31 18.21
N THR A 61 -34.59 23.51 17.97
CA THR A 61 -34.48 24.19 16.68
C THR A 61 -33.98 25.62 16.86
N GLY A 62 -33.42 26.19 15.80
CA GLY A 62 -32.97 27.58 15.75
C GLY A 62 -33.42 28.24 14.45
N GLU A 63 -33.94 29.45 14.59
CA GLU A 63 -34.42 30.26 13.45
C GLU A 63 -33.28 30.98 12.74
N PHE A 64 -32.17 31.23 13.45
CA PHE A 64 -31.04 32.00 12.95
C PHE A 64 -29.79 31.14 12.80
N PRO A 65 -28.97 31.37 11.76
CA PRO A 65 -27.68 30.71 11.63
C PRO A 65 -26.74 31.19 12.74
N GLY A 66 -25.88 30.30 13.21
CA GLY A 66 -24.97 30.61 14.30
C GLY A 66 -24.40 29.38 14.98
N THR A 67 -23.57 29.66 15.98
CA THR A 67 -22.93 28.65 16.81
C THR A 67 -23.46 28.78 18.22
N PHE A 68 -24.21 27.78 18.69
CA PHE A 68 -24.95 27.84 19.94
C PHE A 68 -24.39 26.85 20.97
N PRO A 69 -23.89 27.33 22.12
CA PRO A 69 -23.47 26.45 23.19
C PRO A 69 -24.69 25.81 23.86
N VAL A 70 -24.70 24.48 23.96
CA VAL A 70 -25.69 23.72 24.71
C VAL A 70 -24.98 23.02 25.86
N SER A 71 -25.36 23.37 27.09
CA SER A 71 -24.75 22.79 28.29
C SER A 71 -25.75 21.97 29.08
N VAL A 72 -25.23 20.98 29.80
CA VAL A 72 -26.04 20.10 30.64
C VAL A 72 -25.28 19.77 31.91
N TRP A 73 -25.99 19.79 33.03
CA TRP A 73 -25.47 19.30 34.29
C TRP A 73 -26.46 18.36 34.96
N VAL A 74 -25.89 17.38 35.68
CA VAL A 74 -26.65 16.29 36.28
C VAL A 74 -26.68 16.45 37.79
N THR A 75 -27.87 16.36 38.38
CA THR A 75 -28.09 16.33 39.83
C THR A 75 -28.74 15.01 40.24
N HIS A 76 -28.73 14.69 41.53
CA HIS A 76 -29.56 13.62 42.05
C HIS A 76 -31.02 14.06 42.05
N LYS A 77 -31.94 13.20 41.58
CA LYS A 77 -33.37 13.52 41.46
C LYS A 77 -34.00 14.01 42.78
N ASN A 78 -33.52 13.51 43.91
CA ASN A 78 -34.04 13.84 45.25
C ASN A 78 -33.30 15.00 45.94
N CYS A 79 -32.37 15.68 45.26
CA CYS A 79 -31.61 16.77 45.86
C CYS A 79 -31.27 17.87 44.84
N TRP A 80 -32.20 18.80 44.64
CA TRP A 80 -32.02 19.94 43.74
C TRP A 80 -30.89 20.88 44.20
N LEU A 81 -30.74 21.08 45.52
CA LEU A 81 -29.73 21.96 46.13
C LEU A 81 -28.31 21.34 46.18
N CYS A 82 -28.17 20.08 45.79
CA CYS A 82 -26.87 19.41 45.77
C CYS A 82 -25.98 19.95 44.65
N ARG A 83 -24.66 19.86 44.86
CA ARG A 83 -23.68 20.18 43.81
C ARG A 83 -23.88 19.24 42.61
N PRO A 84 -23.72 19.72 41.36
CA PRO A 84 -23.80 18.87 40.19
C PRO A 84 -22.81 17.72 40.23
N VAL A 85 -23.28 16.51 39.90
CA VAL A 85 -22.49 15.28 39.86
C VAL A 85 -21.54 15.27 38.66
N ALA A 86 -22.01 15.84 37.55
CA ALA A 86 -21.23 16.05 36.34
C ALA A 86 -21.83 17.20 35.53
N ARG A 87 -21.01 17.82 34.68
CA ARG A 87 -21.40 18.85 33.72
C ARG A 87 -20.63 18.66 32.43
N ASN A 88 -21.25 18.99 31.32
CA ASN A 88 -20.59 19.03 30.02
C ASN A 88 -21.26 20.07 29.12
N ILE A 89 -20.57 20.44 28.06
CA ILE A 89 -21.02 21.43 27.07
C ILE A 89 -20.70 20.91 25.67
N THR A 90 -21.61 21.13 24.75
CA THR A 90 -21.42 20.90 23.33
C THR A 90 -21.76 22.16 22.56
N VAL A 91 -21.23 22.25 21.35
CA VAL A 91 -21.54 23.33 20.43
C VAL A 91 -22.44 22.79 19.33
N LEU A 92 -23.54 23.48 19.07
CA LEU A 92 -24.46 23.19 17.98
C LEU A 92 -24.28 24.24 16.88
N GLN A 93 -23.89 23.79 15.69
CA GLN A 93 -23.79 24.66 14.51
C GLN A 93 -25.11 24.63 13.73
N ILE A 94 -25.66 25.82 13.47
CA ILE A 94 -26.83 26.02 12.61
C ILE A 94 -26.42 26.90 11.44
N THR A 95 -26.72 26.45 10.22
CA THR A 95 -26.39 27.14 8.98
C THR A 95 -27.65 27.47 8.19
N GLU A 96 -27.62 28.54 7.42
CA GLU A 96 -28.73 28.86 6.50
C GLU A 96 -28.71 27.99 5.25
N PHE A 97 -27.60 27.28 4.99
CA PHE A 97 -27.35 26.46 3.81
C PHE A 97 -27.67 24.97 4.03
N ILE A 98 -27.90 24.25 2.94
CA ILE A 98 -28.01 22.78 2.95
C ILE A 98 -26.71 22.19 3.46
N THR A 99 -26.81 21.18 4.34
CA THR A 99 -25.68 20.44 4.90
C THR A 99 -25.53 19.07 4.22
N GLY A 100 -24.29 18.65 3.98
CA GLY A 100 -24.01 17.38 3.34
C GLY A 100 -22.53 17.24 2.98
N ASN A 101 -22.19 16.16 2.28
CA ASN A 101 -20.84 15.92 1.78
C ASN A 101 -20.85 15.39 0.34
N LEU A 102 -19.70 15.52 -0.31
CA LEU A 102 -19.44 14.89 -1.60
C LEU A 102 -18.58 13.65 -1.39
N THR A 103 -18.92 12.60 -2.12
CA THR A 103 -18.21 11.32 -2.14
C THR A 103 -17.86 10.94 -3.57
N ILE A 104 -16.70 10.32 -3.76
CA ILE A 104 -16.20 9.89 -5.05
C ILE A 104 -16.04 8.37 -5.01
N ALA A 105 -16.56 7.68 -6.01
CA ALA A 105 -16.43 6.24 -6.12
C ALA A 105 -16.06 5.86 -7.56
N GLN A 106 -15.13 4.92 -7.69
CA GLN A 106 -14.73 4.39 -8.99
C GLN A 106 -15.49 3.10 -9.28
N ILE A 107 -16.00 2.98 -10.51
CA ILE A 107 -16.66 1.77 -10.98
C ILE A 107 -15.69 1.04 -11.91
N GLU A 108 -15.12 -0.06 -11.43
CA GLU A 108 -14.21 -0.91 -12.19
C GLU A 108 -14.75 -2.35 -12.19
N ASP A 109 -15.02 -2.89 -13.38
CA ASP A 109 -15.45 -4.27 -13.61
C ASP A 109 -16.55 -4.78 -12.64
N SER A 110 -17.62 -3.98 -12.48
CA SER A 110 -18.77 -4.22 -11.58
C SER A 110 -18.49 -4.14 -10.07
N ARG A 111 -17.29 -3.75 -9.66
CA ARG A 111 -16.93 -3.47 -8.26
C ARG A 111 -16.88 -1.95 -8.03
N VAL A 112 -17.50 -1.52 -6.94
CA VAL A 112 -17.50 -0.11 -6.51
C VAL A 112 -16.43 0.03 -5.43
N THR A 113 -15.33 0.71 -5.75
CA THR A 113 -14.29 1.02 -4.76
C THR A 113 -14.45 2.47 -4.34
N THR A 114 -14.71 2.69 -3.05
CA THR A 114 -14.78 4.03 -2.46
C THR A 114 -13.36 4.48 -2.17
N HIS A 115 -12.80 5.29 -3.07
CA HIS A 115 -11.56 6.00 -2.81
C HIS A 115 -11.89 7.37 -2.20
N GLY A 116 -10.92 8.00 -1.54
CA GLY A 116 -11.06 9.38 -1.05
C GLY A 116 -11.15 10.38 -2.20
N SER A 117 -10.13 11.22 -2.37
CA SER A 117 -10.03 12.18 -3.49
C SER A 117 -9.47 11.59 -4.78
N SER A 118 -8.86 10.40 -4.73
CA SER A 118 -8.10 9.81 -5.84
C SER A 118 -8.94 8.90 -6.74
N SER A 119 -8.85 9.05 -8.07
CA SER A 119 -9.54 8.20 -9.06
C SER A 119 -8.64 7.87 -10.27
N SER A 120 -8.89 6.74 -10.94
CA SER A 120 -8.20 6.34 -12.18
C SER A 120 -8.66 7.13 -13.39
N MET A 121 -7.70 7.55 -14.21
CA MET A 121 -7.97 7.92 -15.60
C MET A 121 -8.52 6.72 -16.40
N ASP A 122 -9.49 6.97 -17.29
CA ASP A 122 -10.14 5.99 -18.19
C ASP A 122 -11.13 4.99 -17.54
N THR A 123 -11.59 5.30 -16.32
CA THR A 123 -12.69 4.57 -15.65
C THR A 123 -13.85 5.49 -15.32
N VAL A 124 -15.07 4.95 -15.29
CA VAL A 124 -16.26 5.74 -14.97
C VAL A 124 -16.22 6.10 -13.48
N THR A 125 -15.95 7.38 -13.21
CA THR A 125 -15.97 7.92 -11.84
C THR A 125 -17.38 8.40 -11.53
N ARG A 126 -17.97 7.91 -10.44
CA ARG A 126 -19.25 8.37 -9.92
C ARG A 126 -18.99 9.34 -8.77
N ILE A 127 -19.47 10.57 -8.91
CA ILE A 127 -19.46 11.57 -7.84
C ILE A 127 -20.88 11.66 -7.30
N SER A 128 -21.04 11.64 -5.98
CA SER A 128 -22.35 11.61 -5.32
C SER A 128 -22.39 12.56 -4.13
N PHE A 129 -23.53 13.23 -3.97
CA PHE A 129 -23.86 14.07 -2.83
C PHE A 129 -24.64 13.26 -1.79
N SER A 130 -24.22 13.33 -0.53
CA SER A 130 -24.97 12.81 0.61
C SER A 130 -25.54 13.98 1.42
N LEU A 131 -26.86 14.07 1.44
CA LEU A 131 -27.58 15.05 2.26
C LEU A 131 -27.48 14.67 3.74
N HIS A 132 -27.03 15.61 4.57
CA HIS A 132 -27.10 15.48 6.03
C HIS A 132 -28.38 16.13 6.54
N ASP A 133 -29.44 15.32 6.70
CA ASP A 133 -30.76 15.77 7.16
C ASP A 133 -31.35 14.82 8.23
N PRO A 134 -30.81 14.84 9.45
CA PRO A 134 -31.21 13.91 10.50
C PRO A 134 -32.66 14.08 10.99
N SER A 135 -33.25 15.27 10.83
CA SER A 135 -34.65 15.53 11.21
C SER A 135 -35.64 15.36 10.06
N HIS A 136 -35.18 14.92 8.88
CA HIS A 136 -36.00 14.83 7.67
C HIS A 136 -36.69 16.16 7.30
N TYR A 137 -36.01 17.28 7.52
CA TYR A 137 -36.49 18.63 7.22
C TYR A 137 -36.79 18.81 5.73
N PHE A 138 -36.01 18.18 4.85
CA PHE A 138 -36.15 18.28 3.40
C PHE A 138 -37.01 17.16 2.78
N LYS A 139 -37.78 16.42 3.59
CA LYS A 139 -38.55 15.25 3.12
C LYS A 139 -39.51 15.55 1.96
N SER A 140 -40.12 16.74 1.94
CA SER A 140 -41.04 17.18 0.88
C SER A 140 -40.36 18.03 -0.20
N ALA A 141 -39.05 18.24 -0.12
CA ALA A 141 -38.33 19.10 -1.03
C ALA A 141 -37.95 18.37 -2.32
N SER A 142 -38.06 19.09 -3.43
CA SER A 142 -37.50 18.71 -4.72
C SER A 142 -36.10 19.28 -4.84
N PHE A 143 -35.13 18.44 -5.18
CA PHE A 143 -33.73 18.86 -5.34
C PHE A 143 -33.36 19.07 -6.81
N VAL A 144 -32.47 20.04 -7.03
CA VAL A 144 -31.73 20.25 -8.26
C VAL A 144 -30.25 20.39 -7.93
N TYR A 145 -29.42 19.64 -8.63
CA TYR A 145 -27.97 19.62 -8.42
C TYR A 145 -27.28 20.18 -9.65
N ASN A 146 -26.57 21.30 -9.49
CA ASN A 146 -25.78 21.93 -10.53
C ASN A 146 -24.30 21.64 -10.29
N TRP A 147 -23.71 20.82 -11.15
CA TRP A 147 -22.32 20.37 -11.07
C TRP A 147 -21.44 21.17 -12.02
N ASP A 148 -20.27 21.58 -11.56
CA ASP A 148 -19.22 22.22 -12.34
C ASP A 148 -17.89 21.51 -12.06
N PHE A 149 -17.26 21.01 -13.12
CA PHE A 149 -16.00 20.26 -13.05
C PHE A 149 -14.76 21.09 -13.39
N GLY A 150 -14.92 22.41 -13.54
CA GLY A 150 -13.86 23.35 -13.91
C GLY A 150 -13.52 23.38 -15.40
N ASP A 151 -14.32 22.74 -16.25
CA ASP A 151 -14.22 22.78 -17.71
C ASP A 151 -15.10 23.87 -18.35
N GLY A 152 -15.80 24.64 -17.53
CA GLY A 152 -16.71 25.72 -17.98
C GLY A 152 -18.09 25.22 -18.40
N VAL A 153 -18.40 23.93 -18.21
CA VAL A 153 -19.70 23.34 -18.53
C VAL A 153 -20.43 22.94 -17.24
N TYR A 154 -21.67 23.41 -17.12
CA TYR A 154 -22.56 23.05 -16.02
C TYR A 154 -23.38 21.81 -16.37
N HIS A 155 -23.42 20.83 -15.48
CA HIS A 155 -24.26 19.65 -15.57
C HIS A 155 -25.37 19.72 -14.52
N ILE A 156 -26.63 19.70 -14.96
CA ILE A 156 -27.79 19.78 -14.07
C ILE A 156 -28.46 18.42 -13.97
N THR A 157 -28.72 17.95 -12.76
CA THR A 157 -29.32 16.63 -12.49
C THR A 157 -30.41 16.73 -11.41
N LYS A 158 -31.33 15.75 -11.41
CA LYS A 158 -32.33 15.58 -10.36
C LYS A 158 -31.90 14.54 -9.33
N GLU A 159 -31.07 13.60 -9.76
CA GLU A 159 -30.39 12.63 -8.92
C GLU A 159 -29.18 13.26 -8.22
N PRO A 160 -28.85 12.85 -6.99
CA PRO A 160 -27.72 13.40 -6.23
C PRO A 160 -26.37 12.84 -6.71
N PHE A 161 -26.22 12.46 -7.97
CA PHE A 161 -25.00 11.89 -8.50
C PHE A 161 -24.82 12.13 -9.99
N VAL A 162 -23.56 12.06 -10.43
CA VAL A 162 -23.14 12.25 -11.81
C VAL A 162 -21.98 11.32 -12.14
N TYR A 163 -21.91 10.89 -13.41
CA TYR A 163 -20.80 10.12 -13.94
C TYR A 163 -19.87 11.04 -14.71
N CYS A 164 -18.58 11.06 -14.35
CA CYS A 164 -17.55 11.74 -15.14
C CYS A 164 -16.69 10.69 -15.85
N ASN A 165 -16.52 10.86 -17.17
CA ASN A 165 -15.38 10.29 -17.88
C ASN A 165 -14.29 11.37 -17.94
N CYS A 166 -13.59 11.53 -16.83
CA CYS A 166 -12.62 12.59 -16.68
C CYS A 166 -11.29 12.16 -17.35
N SER A 167 -11.02 12.70 -18.54
CA SER A 167 -9.92 12.23 -19.41
C SER A 167 -8.61 13.04 -19.31
N SER A 168 -8.56 14.13 -18.53
CA SER A 168 -7.34 14.95 -18.41
C SER A 168 -6.70 14.81 -17.03
N LYS A 169 -5.40 14.51 -17.01
CA LYS A 169 -4.56 14.40 -15.81
C LYS A 169 -4.57 15.69 -14.97
N GLY A 170 -4.52 15.52 -13.65
CA GLY A 170 -4.30 16.62 -12.70
C GLY A 170 -5.38 16.75 -11.63
N ASN A 171 -5.14 17.68 -10.70
CA ASN A 171 -6.04 17.99 -9.62
C ASN A 171 -7.13 18.93 -10.13
N ARG A 172 -8.37 18.44 -10.16
CA ARG A 172 -9.56 19.23 -10.49
C ARG A 172 -10.36 19.48 -9.23
N THR A 173 -11.06 20.60 -9.17
CA THR A 173 -12.03 20.85 -8.11
C THR A 173 -13.43 20.70 -8.71
N VAL A 174 -14.24 19.84 -8.09
CA VAL A 174 -15.64 19.69 -8.45
C VAL A 174 -16.44 20.59 -7.53
N HIS A 175 -17.24 21.47 -8.12
CA HIS A 175 -18.17 22.34 -7.44
C HIS A 175 -19.58 21.81 -7.63
N LEU A 176 -20.35 21.75 -6.56
CA LEU A 176 -21.77 21.40 -6.59
C LEU A 176 -22.56 22.51 -5.91
N LYS A 177 -23.57 23.04 -6.60
CA LYS A 177 -24.63 23.84 -6.00
C LYS A 177 -25.91 23.00 -5.93
N ALA A 178 -26.31 22.64 -4.72
CA ALA A 178 -27.58 21.97 -4.44
C ALA A 178 -28.66 23.02 -4.15
N VAL A 179 -29.84 22.85 -4.74
CA VAL A 179 -31.01 23.68 -4.50
C VAL A 179 -32.17 22.78 -4.09
N ALA A 180 -32.75 23.04 -2.92
CA ALA A 180 -33.92 22.35 -2.40
C ALA A 180 -35.11 23.30 -2.40
N GLU A 181 -36.24 22.88 -2.97
CA GLU A 181 -37.45 23.70 -3.12
C GLU A 181 -38.68 22.93 -2.63
N TRP A 182 -39.55 23.57 -1.85
CA TRP A 182 -40.81 22.97 -1.38
C TRP A 182 -41.89 24.03 -1.16
N GLU A 183 -43.16 23.62 -1.15
CA GLU A 183 -44.28 24.49 -0.79
C GLU A 183 -44.55 24.43 0.72
N GLN A 184 -44.76 25.59 1.34
CA GLN A 184 -45.22 25.73 2.72
C GLN A 184 -46.49 26.58 2.76
N THR A 185 -47.43 26.25 3.66
CA THR A 185 -48.65 27.04 3.84
C THR A 185 -48.31 28.34 4.58
N GLY A 186 -48.54 29.49 3.93
CA GLY A 186 -48.31 30.81 4.50
C GLY A 186 -49.22 31.11 5.69
N SER A 187 -48.81 32.06 6.55
CA SER A 187 -49.48 32.35 7.83
C SER A 187 -50.59 33.39 7.77
N VAL A 188 -50.75 34.14 6.68
CA VAL A 188 -51.66 35.32 6.66
C VAL A 188 -52.75 35.23 5.58
N ILE A 189 -52.54 34.48 4.51
CA ILE A 189 -53.53 34.16 3.47
C ILE A 189 -53.25 32.70 3.10
N HIS A 190 -54.25 31.88 2.75
CA HIS A 190 -54.05 30.50 2.29
C HIS A 190 -53.31 30.42 0.92
N GLU A 191 -52.31 31.27 0.71
CA GLU A 191 -51.37 31.23 -0.40
C GLU A 191 -50.24 30.27 -0.05
N ARG A 192 -49.80 29.51 -1.05
CA ARG A 192 -48.66 28.60 -0.92
C ARG A 192 -47.41 29.41 -1.13
N GLU A 193 -46.54 29.44 -0.14
CA GLU A 193 -45.24 30.07 -0.26
C GLU A 193 -44.22 29.02 -0.71
N THR A 194 -43.48 29.32 -1.77
CA THR A 194 -42.36 28.48 -2.22
C THR A 194 -41.15 28.81 -1.37
N MET A 195 -40.69 27.82 -0.60
CA MET A 195 -39.48 27.88 0.20
C MET A 195 -38.31 27.31 -0.59
N GLN A 196 -37.15 27.94 -0.46
CA GLN A 196 -35.94 27.49 -1.12
C GLN A 196 -34.73 27.56 -0.18
N LYS A 197 -33.88 26.54 -0.23
CA LYS A 197 -32.58 26.49 0.42
C LYS A 197 -31.51 26.07 -0.57
N THR A 198 -30.30 26.57 -0.38
CA THR A 198 -29.16 26.25 -1.24
C THR A 198 -27.97 25.77 -0.43
N GLY A 199 -27.08 25.00 -1.04
CA GLY A 199 -25.78 24.66 -0.46
C GLY A 199 -24.72 24.53 -1.54
N ASP A 200 -23.52 25.02 -1.24
CA ASP A 200 -22.38 24.96 -2.14
C ASP A 200 -21.33 24.01 -1.54
N PHE A 201 -20.90 23.04 -2.34
CA PHE A 201 -20.00 21.97 -1.94
C PHE A 201 -18.83 21.89 -2.91
N THR A 202 -17.65 21.60 -2.36
CA THR A 202 -16.44 21.41 -3.16
C THR A 202 -15.72 20.14 -2.75
N THR A 203 -15.15 19.44 -3.72
CA THR A 203 -14.25 18.31 -3.45
C THR A 203 -13.13 18.29 -4.49
N ALA A 204 -11.95 17.87 -4.05
CA ALA A 204 -10.82 17.66 -4.96
C ALA A 204 -10.95 16.29 -5.63
N LEU A 205 -10.84 16.29 -6.95
CA LEU A 205 -10.74 15.10 -7.78
C LEU A 205 -9.30 15.00 -8.30
N GLU A 206 -8.55 14.04 -7.77
CA GLU A 206 -7.18 13.76 -8.19
C GLU A 206 -7.20 12.57 -9.16
N LEU A 207 -7.00 12.86 -10.45
CA LEU A 207 -6.95 11.83 -11.48
C LEU A 207 -5.51 11.33 -11.61
N LEU A 208 -5.26 10.12 -11.16
CA LEU A 208 -3.98 9.43 -11.31
C LEU A 208 -4.04 8.53 -12.55
N ASP A 209 -2.92 8.40 -13.28
CA ASP A 209 -2.82 7.34 -14.28
C ASP A 209 -2.72 5.99 -13.54
N ALA A 210 -3.51 5.01 -13.95
CA ALA A 210 -3.32 3.62 -13.54
C ALA A 210 -1.87 3.16 -13.74
N VAL A 211 -1.41 2.23 -12.91
CA VAL A 211 -0.18 1.49 -13.17
C VAL A 211 -0.45 0.59 -14.38
N LYS A 212 0.18 0.92 -15.51
CA LYS A 212 -0.04 0.23 -16.80
C LYS A 212 0.87 -0.98 -16.98
N SER A 213 2.10 -0.89 -16.48
CA SER A 213 3.07 -1.98 -16.61
C SER A 213 4.20 -1.90 -15.59
N ILE A 214 4.76 -3.06 -15.26
CA ILE A 214 5.98 -3.23 -14.46
C ILE A 214 6.97 -4.03 -15.29
N ASN A 215 8.05 -3.38 -15.72
CA ASN A 215 9.10 -3.98 -16.53
C ASN A 215 10.34 -4.21 -15.67
N VAL A 216 10.70 -5.48 -15.47
CA VAL A 216 11.94 -5.87 -14.77
C VAL A 216 13.06 -5.99 -15.80
N VAL A 217 14.05 -5.11 -15.73
CA VAL A 217 15.22 -5.08 -16.61
C VAL A 217 16.44 -5.61 -15.84
N GLY A 218 17.12 -6.58 -16.41
CA GLY A 218 18.32 -7.18 -15.81
C GLY A 218 18.53 -8.63 -16.24
N SER A 219 19.60 -9.24 -15.74
CA SER A 219 19.93 -10.65 -16.05
C SER A 219 18.98 -11.61 -15.35
N ARG A 220 18.62 -12.69 -16.04
CA ARG A 220 17.88 -13.84 -15.47
C ARG A 220 18.78 -14.91 -14.87
N GLU A 221 20.10 -14.75 -15.00
CA GLU A 221 21.08 -15.71 -14.54
C GLU A 221 22.22 -15.01 -13.79
N THR A 222 22.69 -15.61 -12.71
CA THR A 222 23.82 -15.13 -11.92
C THR A 222 24.53 -16.29 -11.23
N HIS A 223 25.72 -16.07 -10.69
CA HIS A 223 26.45 -17.04 -9.89
C HIS A 223 26.26 -16.83 -8.39
N VAL A 224 26.50 -17.89 -7.62
CA VAL A 224 26.59 -17.80 -6.16
C VAL A 224 27.64 -16.76 -5.76
N MET A 225 27.31 -15.93 -4.76
CA MET A 225 28.13 -14.83 -4.24
C MET A 225 28.42 -13.70 -5.24
N GLU A 226 27.77 -13.71 -6.41
CA GLU A 226 27.79 -12.59 -7.34
C GLU A 226 26.62 -11.63 -7.05
N ASN A 227 26.83 -10.34 -7.30
CA ASN A 227 25.79 -9.33 -7.09
C ASN A 227 24.90 -9.19 -8.33
N LEU A 228 23.63 -9.52 -8.20
CA LEU A 228 22.63 -9.33 -9.25
C LEU A 228 21.97 -7.96 -9.09
N ASN A 229 22.07 -7.14 -10.14
CA ASN A 229 21.41 -5.84 -10.23
C ASN A 229 20.23 -5.91 -11.21
N LEU A 230 19.05 -5.51 -10.74
CA LEU A 230 17.81 -5.42 -11.50
C LEU A 230 17.29 -3.98 -11.41
N SER A 231 16.76 -3.45 -12.50
CA SER A 231 16.04 -2.17 -12.51
C SER A 231 14.56 -2.40 -12.84
N LEU A 232 13.69 -1.91 -11.97
CA LEU A 232 12.25 -1.94 -12.13
C LEU A 232 11.81 -0.64 -12.79
N HIS A 233 11.29 -0.72 -14.01
CA HIS A 233 10.70 0.40 -14.73
C HIS A 233 9.18 0.30 -14.66
N ILE A 234 8.55 1.29 -14.04
CA ILE A 234 7.12 1.29 -13.73
C ILE A 234 6.46 2.42 -14.50
N ASN A 235 5.39 2.08 -15.21
CA ASN A 235 4.57 3.05 -15.92
C ASN A 235 3.31 3.35 -15.11
N GLY A 236 3.35 4.38 -14.26
CA GLY A 236 2.24 4.83 -13.42
C GLY A 236 2.55 6.16 -12.74
N THR A 237 1.55 6.83 -12.18
CA THR A 237 1.71 8.13 -11.50
C THR A 237 2.13 7.93 -10.03
N PRO A 238 3.25 8.51 -9.57
CA PRO A 238 3.64 8.53 -8.16
C PRO A 238 2.67 9.31 -7.25
N PRO A 239 2.64 9.05 -5.93
CA PRO A 239 3.48 8.10 -5.19
C PRO A 239 3.06 6.65 -5.43
N LEU A 240 4.04 5.77 -5.69
CA LEU A 240 3.79 4.34 -5.85
C LEU A 240 4.29 3.58 -4.62
N ALA A 241 3.48 2.65 -4.12
CA ALA A 241 3.89 1.68 -3.11
C ALA A 241 4.40 0.41 -3.81
N LEU A 242 5.73 0.24 -3.79
CA LEU A 242 6.44 -0.90 -4.38
C LEU A 242 6.73 -1.94 -3.29
N CYS A 243 6.26 -3.16 -3.50
CA CYS A 243 6.39 -4.29 -2.58
C CYS A 243 7.07 -5.44 -3.34
N TRP A 244 8.27 -5.85 -2.90
CA TRP A 244 9.02 -6.91 -3.59
C TRP A 244 9.56 -7.99 -2.64
N LEU A 245 9.73 -9.20 -3.16
CA LEU A 245 10.21 -10.36 -2.41
C LEU A 245 10.91 -11.36 -3.35
N ILE A 246 12.02 -11.94 -2.90
CA ILE A 246 12.73 -13.02 -3.61
C ILE A 246 12.60 -14.32 -2.82
N LYS A 247 12.10 -15.39 -3.45
CA LYS A 247 11.98 -16.75 -2.88
C LYS A 247 12.28 -17.82 -3.93
N SER A 248 12.30 -19.10 -3.53
CA SER A 248 12.46 -20.24 -4.45
C SER A 248 11.28 -20.43 -5.43
N GLU A 249 10.11 -19.89 -5.08
CA GLU A 249 8.88 -19.99 -5.87
C GLU A 249 8.24 -18.60 -6.04
N CYS A 250 7.51 -18.42 -7.14
CA CYS A 250 6.76 -17.19 -7.40
C CYS A 250 5.48 -17.18 -6.58
N ILE A 251 5.42 -16.33 -5.56
CA ILE A 251 4.24 -16.22 -4.69
C ILE A 251 3.51 -14.87 -4.88
N PRO A 252 2.17 -14.87 -4.88
CA PRO A 252 1.39 -13.63 -4.85
C PRO A 252 1.72 -12.87 -3.56
N LEU A 253 1.91 -11.56 -3.66
CA LEU A 253 2.23 -10.74 -2.50
C LEU A 253 0.93 -10.17 -1.94
N GLU A 254 0.63 -10.48 -0.69
CA GLU A 254 -0.56 -10.02 0.00
C GLU A 254 -0.17 -9.49 1.40
N GLY A 255 -0.60 -8.27 1.72
CA GLY A 255 -0.24 -7.57 2.98
C GLY A 255 1.26 -7.25 3.11
N ASP A 256 1.78 -7.35 4.34
CA ASP A 256 3.12 -6.88 4.79
C ASP A 256 4.25 -7.91 4.62
N LYS A 257 4.08 -8.94 3.80
CA LYS A 257 5.06 -10.04 3.66
C LYS A 257 6.20 -9.74 2.69
N CYS A 258 6.46 -8.48 2.37
CA CYS A 258 7.42 -8.04 1.38
C CYS A 258 8.22 -6.83 1.87
N HIS A 259 9.27 -6.49 1.14
CA HIS A 259 9.97 -5.23 1.35
C HIS A 259 9.19 -4.10 0.67
N LEU A 260 8.52 -3.28 1.48
CA LEU A 260 7.71 -2.13 1.03
C LEU A 260 8.57 -0.87 0.90
N VAL A 261 8.41 -0.15 -0.21
CA VAL A 261 9.11 1.11 -0.51
C VAL A 261 8.14 2.07 -1.18
N GLU A 262 8.08 3.31 -0.70
CA GLU A 262 7.42 4.40 -1.42
C GLU A 262 8.37 5.03 -2.44
N ILE A 263 7.97 5.08 -3.70
CA ILE A 263 8.76 5.67 -4.78
C ILE A 263 8.05 6.90 -5.36
N SER A 264 8.81 7.99 -5.50
CA SER A 264 8.37 9.25 -6.12
C SER A 264 8.67 9.34 -7.61
N GLY A 265 9.41 8.36 -8.15
CA GLY A 265 9.75 8.26 -9.58
C GLY A 265 9.22 6.99 -10.22
N SER A 266 9.58 6.76 -11.49
CA SER A 266 9.17 5.61 -12.30
C SER A 266 10.17 4.45 -12.30
N CYS A 267 11.30 4.59 -11.61
CA CYS A 267 12.39 3.60 -11.63
C CYS A 267 12.85 3.26 -10.21
N TYR A 268 13.11 1.98 -9.96
CA TYR A 268 13.69 1.49 -8.70
C TYR A 268 14.77 0.44 -8.97
N ASN A 269 15.94 0.61 -8.36
CA ASN A 269 17.07 -0.32 -8.52
C ASN A 269 17.11 -1.30 -7.34
N LEU A 270 17.15 -2.58 -7.67
CA LEU A 270 17.24 -3.70 -6.75
C LEU A 270 18.60 -4.40 -6.92
N SER A 271 19.31 -4.59 -5.82
CA SER A 271 20.59 -5.30 -5.78
C SER A 271 20.51 -6.45 -4.78
N HIS A 272 20.87 -7.66 -5.19
CA HIS A 272 20.76 -8.85 -4.33
C HIS A 272 21.89 -9.86 -4.61
N THR A 273 22.39 -10.49 -3.54
CA THR A 273 23.42 -11.54 -3.62
C THR A 273 22.86 -12.86 -3.12
N PHE A 274 23.05 -13.92 -3.90
CA PHE A 274 22.57 -15.26 -3.59
C PHE A 274 23.66 -16.12 -2.95
N ARG A 275 23.32 -16.83 -1.86
CA ARG A 275 24.25 -17.73 -1.15
C ARG A 275 24.24 -19.15 -1.68
N ASP A 276 23.10 -19.61 -2.16
CA ASP A 276 22.89 -20.99 -2.61
C ASP A 276 22.47 -21.01 -4.07
N ALA A 277 22.99 -21.98 -4.82
CA ALA A 277 22.57 -22.24 -6.19
C ALA A 277 21.14 -22.79 -6.21
N GLY A 278 20.36 -22.40 -7.22
CA GLY A 278 18.95 -22.78 -7.28
C GLY A 278 18.14 -21.93 -8.26
N GLN A 279 16.84 -22.23 -8.30
CA GLN A 279 15.86 -21.40 -8.98
C GLN A 279 15.22 -20.47 -7.94
N TYR A 280 15.18 -19.19 -8.25
CA TYR A 280 14.52 -18.17 -7.45
C TYR A 280 13.54 -17.40 -8.32
N CYS A 281 12.61 -16.71 -7.68
CA CYS A 281 11.65 -15.85 -8.30
C CYS A 281 11.55 -14.56 -7.50
N LEU A 282 11.65 -13.43 -8.21
CA LEU A 282 11.34 -12.11 -7.73
C LEU A 282 9.85 -11.85 -8.00
N SER A 283 9.06 -11.77 -6.93
CA SER A 283 7.69 -11.25 -6.97
C SER A 283 7.73 -9.74 -6.76
N VAL A 284 7.05 -8.98 -7.61
CA VAL A 284 6.96 -7.51 -7.52
C VAL A 284 5.50 -7.09 -7.61
N ARG A 285 5.00 -6.40 -6.59
CA ARG A 285 3.67 -5.77 -6.53
C ARG A 285 3.86 -4.26 -6.49
N VAL A 286 3.12 -3.54 -7.33
CA VAL A 286 3.07 -2.07 -7.30
C VAL A 286 1.62 -1.63 -7.22
N GLU A 287 1.35 -0.68 -6.34
CA GLU A 287 0.04 -0.04 -6.20
C GLU A 287 0.18 1.48 -6.10
N ASN A 288 -0.82 2.22 -6.58
CA ASN A 288 -0.83 3.69 -6.56
C ASN A 288 -2.14 4.27 -6.01
N GLY A 289 -2.80 3.54 -5.11
CA GLY A 289 -4.10 3.90 -4.54
C GLY A 289 -5.28 3.73 -5.49
N VAL A 290 -5.02 3.43 -6.77
CA VAL A 290 -6.03 3.28 -7.82
C VAL A 290 -6.00 1.87 -8.40
N THR A 291 -4.83 1.43 -8.89
CA THR A 291 -4.65 0.09 -9.47
C THR A 291 -3.54 -0.65 -8.75
N MET A 292 -3.61 -1.98 -8.79
CA MET A 292 -2.57 -2.87 -8.29
C MET A 292 -2.17 -3.83 -9.42
N LEU A 293 -0.87 -3.85 -9.74
CA LEU A 293 -0.29 -4.81 -10.67
C LEU A 293 0.77 -5.65 -9.96
N GLN A 294 0.85 -6.92 -10.36
CA GLN A 294 1.89 -7.83 -9.90
C GLN A 294 2.56 -8.52 -11.09
N THR A 295 3.89 -8.60 -11.03
CA THR A 295 4.71 -9.32 -12.02
C THR A 295 5.72 -10.22 -11.33
N TYR A 296 6.24 -11.18 -12.09
CA TYR A 296 7.17 -12.20 -11.62
C TYR A 296 8.38 -12.27 -12.54
N HIS A 297 9.57 -12.39 -11.95
CA HIS A 297 10.82 -12.53 -12.67
C HIS A 297 11.62 -13.70 -12.12
N GLY A 298 11.74 -14.76 -12.92
CA GLY A 298 12.53 -15.95 -12.58
C GLY A 298 14.03 -15.68 -12.70
N ILE A 299 14.80 -16.16 -11.73
CA ILE A 299 16.24 -15.96 -11.59
C ILE A 299 16.89 -17.33 -11.35
N LYS A 300 17.81 -17.72 -12.23
CA LYS A 300 18.57 -18.97 -12.12
C LYS A 300 19.96 -18.69 -11.56
N VAL A 301 20.24 -19.18 -10.36
CA VAL A 301 21.54 -19.03 -9.71
C VAL A 301 22.36 -20.29 -9.95
N ARG A 302 23.47 -20.14 -10.68
CA ARG A 302 24.42 -21.23 -10.92
C ARG A 302 25.47 -21.27 -9.81
N PRO A 303 26.01 -22.45 -9.46
CA PRO A 303 27.17 -22.50 -8.58
C PRO A 303 28.34 -21.71 -9.18
N ALA A 304 29.10 -21.03 -8.33
CA ALA A 304 30.35 -20.40 -8.74
C ALA A 304 31.33 -21.50 -9.14
N GLY A 305 31.75 -21.49 -10.41
CA GLY A 305 32.38 -22.67 -11.03
C GLY A 305 33.89 -22.72 -10.86
N ILE A 306 34.38 -23.88 -10.46
CA ILE A 306 35.43 -24.57 -11.21
C ILE A 306 34.82 -25.92 -11.61
N HIS A 307 34.69 -26.20 -12.92
CA HIS A 307 34.19 -27.50 -13.36
C HIS A 307 35.15 -28.58 -12.83
N PRO A 308 34.67 -29.59 -12.06
CA PRO A 308 35.53 -30.65 -11.51
C PRO A 308 36.37 -31.34 -12.59
N ALA A 309 35.86 -31.37 -13.82
CA ALA A 309 36.54 -31.92 -14.99
C ALA A 309 37.92 -31.30 -15.27
N PHE A 310 38.11 -29.98 -15.07
CA PHE A 310 39.41 -29.34 -15.32
C PHE A 310 40.46 -29.76 -14.28
N PHE A 311 40.06 -29.89 -13.01
CA PHE A 311 40.93 -30.41 -11.96
C PHE A 311 41.27 -31.89 -12.18
N VAL A 312 40.28 -32.69 -12.58
CA VAL A 312 40.49 -34.11 -12.90
C VAL A 312 41.42 -34.27 -14.10
N LEU A 313 41.23 -33.50 -15.17
CA LEU A 313 42.11 -33.52 -16.36
C LEU A 313 43.55 -33.11 -16.05
N LEU A 314 43.74 -32.08 -15.22
CA LEU A 314 45.07 -31.66 -14.79
C LEU A 314 45.75 -32.74 -13.93
N CYS A 315 45.01 -33.36 -13.01
CA CYS A 315 45.54 -34.43 -12.17
C CYS A 315 45.87 -35.70 -12.97
N THR A 316 45.02 -36.11 -13.92
CA THR A 316 45.29 -37.28 -14.76
C THR A 316 46.48 -37.07 -15.68
N ALA A 317 46.68 -35.86 -16.21
CA ALA A 317 47.87 -35.51 -16.98
C ALA A 317 49.16 -35.55 -16.13
N LEU A 318 49.11 -35.06 -14.89
CA LEU A 318 50.27 -35.11 -13.99
C LEU A 318 50.62 -36.55 -13.60
N VAL A 319 49.62 -37.37 -13.26
CA VAL A 319 49.82 -38.78 -12.90
C VAL A 319 50.38 -39.58 -14.09
N SER A 320 49.92 -39.32 -15.32
CA SER A 320 50.43 -40.03 -16.50
C SER A 320 51.89 -39.67 -16.80
N VAL A 321 52.29 -38.40 -16.67
CA VAL A 321 53.69 -37.97 -16.81
C VAL A 321 54.60 -38.64 -15.78
N MET A 322 54.15 -38.72 -14.52
CA MET A 322 54.91 -39.41 -13.46
C MET A 322 55.05 -40.90 -13.74
N LEU A 323 54.01 -41.57 -14.24
CA LEU A 323 54.06 -42.98 -14.64
C LEU A 323 55.06 -43.22 -15.78
N VAL A 324 55.09 -42.34 -16.78
CA VAL A 324 56.06 -42.42 -17.89
C VAL A 324 57.49 -42.22 -17.37
N LEU A 325 57.72 -41.29 -16.46
CA LEU A 325 59.04 -41.06 -15.85
C LEU A 325 59.52 -42.25 -15.01
N VAL A 326 58.63 -42.86 -14.23
CA VAL A 326 58.95 -44.07 -13.45
C VAL A 326 59.27 -45.25 -14.36
N LEU A 327 58.48 -45.47 -15.42
CA LEU A 327 58.78 -46.52 -16.40
C LEU A 327 60.09 -46.27 -17.14
N TYR A 328 60.37 -45.02 -17.52
CA TYR A 328 61.62 -44.63 -18.18
C TYR A 328 62.86 -44.86 -17.29
N THR A 329 62.79 -44.46 -16.02
CA THR A 329 63.89 -44.66 -15.06
C THR A 329 64.10 -46.14 -14.72
N ALA A 330 63.02 -46.91 -14.56
CA ALA A 330 63.10 -48.36 -14.37
C ALA A 330 63.76 -49.06 -15.57
N PHE A 331 63.36 -48.71 -16.81
CA PHE A 331 63.94 -49.28 -18.03
C PHE A 331 65.41 -48.90 -18.22
N ARG A 332 65.77 -47.66 -17.89
CA ARG A 332 67.16 -47.16 -17.94
C ARG A 332 68.06 -47.79 -16.86
N SER A 333 67.53 -48.05 -15.66
CA SER A 333 68.27 -48.75 -14.60
C SER A 333 68.55 -50.20 -14.98
N ASN A 334 67.59 -50.88 -15.61
CA ASN A 334 67.72 -52.27 -16.00
C ASN A 334 68.67 -52.46 -17.20
N THR A 335 68.91 -51.40 -17.98
CA THR A 335 69.91 -51.40 -19.07
C THR A 335 71.33 -51.11 -18.56
N GLN A 336 71.51 -50.36 -17.47
CA GLN A 336 72.85 -50.14 -16.88
C GLN A 336 73.42 -51.35 -16.13
N GLN A 337 72.61 -52.33 -15.75
CA GLN A 337 73.09 -53.53 -15.04
C GLN A 337 73.56 -54.66 -15.99
N LYS A 338 73.72 -54.39 -17.29
CA LYS A 338 74.15 -55.37 -18.31
C LYS A 338 75.41 -55.00 -19.10
N ASP A 339 76.32 -54.20 -18.54
CA ASP A 339 77.66 -54.02 -19.12
C ASP A 339 78.76 -54.73 -18.31
N LEU A 340 79.27 -55.82 -18.93
CA LEU A 340 80.65 -56.33 -18.97
C LEU A 340 81.38 -56.61 -17.63
N VAL A 341 81.34 -57.89 -17.24
CA VAL A 341 82.48 -58.55 -16.57
C VAL A 341 83.53 -58.82 -17.65
N GLU A 342 84.64 -58.10 -17.64
CA GLU A 342 85.80 -58.34 -18.51
C GLU A 342 86.88 -59.08 -17.71
N VAL A 343 87.30 -60.24 -18.22
CA VAL A 343 88.29 -61.14 -17.62
C VAL A 343 89.68 -60.63 -17.98
N ALA A 344 90.54 -60.38 -17.00
CA ALA A 344 91.94 -60.03 -17.24
C ALA A 344 92.77 -61.29 -17.53
N ASP A 345 93.33 -61.39 -18.73
CA ASP A 345 94.36 -62.35 -19.10
C ASP A 345 95.73 -61.64 -19.05
N PHE A 346 96.64 -62.14 -18.23
CA PHE A 346 97.96 -61.58 -18.00
C PHE A 346 99.00 -62.47 -18.70
N ASP A 347 99.61 -61.97 -19.76
CA ASP A 347 100.78 -62.59 -20.38
C ASP A 347 102.01 -61.70 -20.20
N PHE A 348 103.11 -62.28 -19.73
CA PHE A 348 104.36 -61.59 -19.43
C PHE A 348 105.55 -62.33 -20.06
N SER A 349 106.42 -61.52 -20.69
CA SER A 349 107.88 -61.67 -20.83
C SER A 349 108.41 -61.99 -22.26
N PRO A 350 109.70 -61.75 -22.56
CA PRO A 350 110.15 -60.51 -23.23
C PRO A 350 111.09 -60.76 -24.44
N LEU A 351 111.46 -59.68 -25.13
CA LEU A 351 112.34 -59.64 -26.31
C LEU A 351 113.85 -59.68 -25.98
N SER A 352 114.59 -60.53 -26.70
CA SER A 352 116.01 -60.44 -27.13
C SER A 352 116.38 -61.78 -27.80
N ASP A 353 117.19 -61.96 -28.84
CA ASP A 353 118.06 -61.13 -29.65
C ASP A 353 118.37 -61.92 -30.94
N GLU A 354 118.84 -61.18 -31.95
CA GLU A 354 119.78 -61.51 -33.03
C GLU A 354 120.03 -62.95 -33.57
N HIS A 355 120.25 -62.95 -34.89
CA HIS A 355 121.13 -63.82 -35.70
C HIS A 355 120.57 -65.02 -36.53
N GLN A 356 120.60 -64.76 -37.84
CA GLN A 356 121.25 -65.54 -38.91
C GLN A 356 120.61 -66.82 -39.51
N SER A 357 120.39 -66.66 -40.83
CA SER A 357 120.81 -67.56 -41.91
C SER A 357 119.78 -68.55 -42.50
N ASN A 358 119.34 -68.19 -43.71
CA ASN A 358 119.40 -68.97 -44.95
C ASN A 358 119.53 -70.50 -44.86
N ARG A 359 118.51 -71.20 -45.38
CA ARG A 359 118.52 -72.13 -46.54
C ARG A 359 117.32 -73.08 -46.40
N SER A 360 116.40 -73.18 -47.38
CA SER A 360 116.51 -73.64 -48.77
C SER A 360 116.05 -75.09 -48.92
N LYS A 361 115.10 -75.26 -49.86
CA LYS A 361 114.72 -76.46 -50.63
C LYS A 361 113.94 -77.52 -49.84
N ARG A 362 112.89 -78.09 -50.42
CA ARG A 362 112.77 -78.55 -51.81
C ARG A 362 111.34 -78.54 -52.29
#